data_AF-A0A517LLE0-F1
#
_entry.id   AF-A0A517LLE0-F1
#
_cell.length_a   1.000
_cell.length_b   1.000
_cell.length_c   1.000
_cell.angle_alpha   90.00
_cell.angle_beta   90.00
_cell.angle_gamma   90.00
#
_symmetry.space_group_name_H-M   'P 1'
#
loop_
_entity.id
_entity.type
_entity.pdbx_description
1 polymer ?
#
loop_
_entity_poly.entity_id
_entity_poly.type
_entity_poly.pdbx_seq_one_letter_code
_entity_poly.pdbx_strand_id
1 'polypeptide(L)'
;MHITSYLATLLALAPAAVLGKGDCTQAKTTYRYKCNALAHVCDAGSKPLPGPVGAAMAATHLKWIDYSHQWMTGGICSGWCEKPYVKAMPPFSGTTWMMDCYMPRMRAPSDADLPELPDMIEVDSVTRKCVYIPCDGECDLVFGRC
;
A
#
# COMPACT_ATOMS: atom_id res chain seq x y z
N MET A 1 33.52 10.73 59.41
CA MET A 1 32.21 10.09 59.14
C MET A 1 31.92 10.24 57.65
N HIS A 2 31.95 9.14 56.92
CA HIS A 2 31.70 9.10 55.49
C HIS A 2 30.21 9.26 55.22
N ILE A 3 29.83 10.31 54.50
CA ILE A 3 28.48 10.46 53.95
C ILE A 3 28.48 9.66 52.64
N THR A 4 28.08 8.41 52.76
CA THR A 4 27.84 7.48 51.67
C THR A 4 26.67 7.95 50.83
N SER A 5 26.97 8.32 49.58
CA SER A 5 26.24 7.99 48.35
C SER A 5 24.79 7.49 48.50
N TYR A 6 23.81 8.41 48.54
CA TYR A 6 22.39 8.10 48.34
C TYR A 6 21.79 8.84 47.12
N LEU A 7 22.57 8.95 46.05
CA LEU A 7 22.17 9.66 44.83
C LEU A 7 22.30 8.76 43.58
N ALA A 8 21.96 7.47 43.70
CA ALA A 8 22.17 6.52 42.61
C ALA A 8 21.02 5.54 42.33
N THR A 9 19.80 5.76 42.85
CA THR A 9 18.72 4.75 42.71
C THR A 9 17.33 5.27 42.33
N LEU A 10 17.16 6.53 41.92
CA LEU A 10 15.84 7.04 41.49
C LEU A 10 15.71 7.39 39.99
N LEU A 11 16.61 6.87 39.15
CA LEU A 11 16.51 7.02 37.67
C LEU A 11 16.46 5.68 36.91
N ALA A 12 16.26 4.56 37.61
CA ALA A 12 16.25 3.23 37.00
C ALA A 12 14.83 2.62 36.80
N LEU A 13 13.79 3.45 36.75
CA LEU A 13 12.48 3.08 36.23
C LEU A 13 11.94 4.19 35.32
N ALA A 14 12.69 4.53 34.27
CA ALA A 14 11.99 4.84 33.03
C ALA A 14 11.34 3.51 32.60
N PRO A 15 10.01 3.42 32.46
CA PRO A 15 9.41 2.29 31.79
C PRO A 15 10.07 2.23 30.42
N ALA A 16 10.92 1.24 30.21
CA ALA A 16 11.38 0.87 28.90
C ALA A 16 10.12 0.67 28.07
N ALA A 17 9.96 1.55 27.09
CA ALA A 17 9.15 1.30 25.93
C ALA A 17 7.68 0.90 26.22
N VAL A 18 6.84 1.92 26.39
CA VAL A 18 5.70 1.98 25.47
C VAL A 18 6.28 2.33 24.08
N LEU A 19 7.07 1.40 23.51
CA LEU A 19 7.25 1.32 22.07
C LEU A 19 5.84 1.01 21.61
N GLY A 20 5.14 2.08 21.19
CA GLY A 20 3.74 2.02 20.83
C GLY A 20 3.51 0.80 19.95
N LYS A 21 2.46 0.04 20.25
CA LYS A 21 1.92 -0.93 19.29
C LYS A 21 1.89 -0.19 17.96
N GLY A 22 2.70 -0.65 17.00
CA GLY A 22 2.77 0.01 15.71
C GLY A 22 1.35 0.10 15.17
N ASP A 23 0.95 1.31 14.84
CA ASP A 23 -0.37 1.56 14.28
C ASP A 23 -0.32 1.21 12.79
N CYS A 24 -0.98 0.13 12.44
CA CYS A 24 -1.14 -0.33 11.07
C CYS A 24 -2.44 0.21 10.47
N THR A 25 -2.54 0.10 9.15
CA THR A 25 -3.68 0.55 8.34
C THR A 25 -3.97 -0.49 7.27
N GLN A 26 -5.23 -0.67 6.91
CA GLN A 26 -5.59 -1.39 5.68
C GLN A 26 -5.50 -0.46 4.48
N ALA A 27 -4.79 -0.86 3.44
CA ALA A 27 -4.62 -0.07 2.23
C ALA A 27 -5.14 -0.79 1.00
N LYS A 28 -5.67 0.00 0.07
CA LYS A 28 -5.98 -0.37 -1.30
C LYS A 28 -5.34 0.66 -2.22
N THR A 29 -4.53 0.20 -3.17
CA THR A 29 -4.00 1.03 -4.25
C THR A 29 -4.55 0.49 -5.56
N THR A 30 -5.22 1.36 -6.31
CA THR A 30 -5.68 1.03 -7.66
C THR A 30 -4.69 1.58 -8.66
N TYR A 31 -4.17 0.70 -9.51
CA TYR A 31 -3.31 1.04 -10.64
C TYR A 31 -4.14 1.04 -11.92
N ARG A 32 -3.77 1.89 -12.87
CA ARG A 32 -4.41 1.92 -14.19
C ARG A 32 -3.40 2.09 -15.31
N TYR A 33 -3.76 1.61 -16.49
CA TYR A 33 -3.06 1.97 -17.72
C TYR A 33 -3.37 3.44 -18.05
N LYS A 34 -2.31 4.22 -18.32
CA LYS A 34 -2.39 5.65 -18.57
C LYS A 34 -3.33 5.96 -19.73
N CYS A 35 -4.23 6.90 -19.50
CA CYS A 35 -5.06 7.44 -20.56
C CYS A 35 -4.34 8.56 -21.30
N ASN A 36 -4.78 8.87 -22.52
CA ASN A 36 -4.29 10.03 -23.23
C ASN A 36 -4.97 11.28 -22.67
N ALA A 37 -4.27 11.99 -21.78
CA ALA A 37 -4.74 13.23 -21.16
C ALA A 37 -5.02 14.34 -22.18
N LEU A 38 -4.21 14.47 -23.23
CA LEU A 38 -4.38 15.51 -24.25
C LEU A 38 -5.63 15.29 -25.09
N ALA A 39 -5.91 14.03 -25.44
CA ALA A 39 -7.08 13.67 -26.22
C ALA A 39 -8.34 13.44 -25.36
N HIS A 40 -8.21 13.38 -24.03
CA HIS A 40 -9.25 12.94 -23.11
C HIS A 40 -9.83 11.54 -23.47
N VAL A 41 -8.99 10.60 -23.90
CA VAL A 41 -9.40 9.24 -24.32
C VAL A 41 -8.70 8.13 -23.53
N CYS A 42 -9.45 7.10 -23.15
CA CYS A 42 -8.98 5.81 -22.63
C CYS A 42 -9.51 4.70 -23.54
N ASP A 43 -8.68 4.09 -24.40
CA ASP A 43 -9.13 3.02 -25.31
C ASP A 43 -8.56 1.64 -24.99
N ALA A 44 -7.65 1.55 -24.02
CA ALA A 44 -6.92 0.31 -23.73
C ALA A 44 -7.86 -0.84 -23.33
N GLY A 45 -8.97 -0.54 -22.65
CA GLY A 45 -9.96 -1.51 -22.21
C GLY A 45 -10.94 -1.97 -23.30
N SER A 46 -10.94 -1.33 -24.47
CA SER A 46 -11.80 -1.73 -25.60
C SER A 46 -11.28 -2.97 -26.35
N LYS A 47 -10.04 -3.36 -26.08
CA LYS A 47 -9.34 -4.50 -26.71
C LYS A 47 -8.97 -5.53 -25.65
N PRO A 48 -8.88 -6.82 -26.00
CA PRO A 48 -8.29 -7.84 -25.12
C PRO A 48 -6.92 -7.38 -24.64
N LEU A 49 -6.58 -7.66 -23.38
CA LEU A 49 -5.37 -7.17 -22.71
C LEU A 49 -4.13 -7.36 -23.60
N PRO A 50 -3.62 -6.28 -24.23
CA PRO A 50 -2.55 -6.41 -25.19
C PRO A 50 -1.27 -6.89 -24.51
N GLY A 51 -0.42 -7.67 -25.20
CA GLY A 51 0.81 -8.22 -24.63
C GLY A 51 1.66 -7.22 -23.83
N PRO A 52 1.98 -6.02 -24.37
CA PRO A 52 2.74 -5.01 -23.64
C PRO A 52 2.02 -4.46 -22.39
N VAL A 53 0.70 -4.27 -22.45
CA VAL A 53 -0.11 -3.80 -21.32
C VAL A 53 -0.17 -4.88 -20.23
N GLY A 54 -0.38 -6.13 -20.64
CA GLY A 54 -0.36 -7.28 -19.72
C GLY A 54 0.99 -7.44 -19.03
N ALA A 55 2.09 -7.27 -19.77
CA ALA A 55 3.44 -7.29 -19.18
C ALA A 55 3.65 -6.15 -18.17
N ALA A 56 3.17 -4.93 -18.46
CA ALA A 56 3.28 -3.82 -17.53
C ALA A 56 2.41 -4.00 -16.27
N MET A 57 1.21 -4.54 -16.41
CA MET A 57 0.36 -4.90 -15.26
C MET A 57 0.99 -6.01 -14.41
N ALA A 58 1.57 -7.03 -15.04
CA ALA A 58 2.29 -8.09 -14.34
C ALA A 58 3.53 -7.55 -13.60
N ALA A 59 4.30 -6.67 -14.24
CA ALA A 59 5.44 -6.01 -13.59
C ALA A 59 5.00 -5.15 -12.39
N THR A 60 3.89 -4.42 -12.54
CA THR A 60 3.30 -3.64 -11.44
C THR A 60 2.86 -4.53 -10.28
N HIS A 61 2.25 -5.67 -10.58
CA HIS A 61 1.87 -6.67 -9.58
C HIS A 61 3.10 -7.15 -8.81
N LEU A 62 4.15 -7.58 -9.49
CA LEU A 62 5.38 -8.04 -8.84
C LEU A 62 6.00 -6.96 -7.95
N LYS A 63 6.08 -5.72 -8.44
CA LYS A 63 6.60 -4.59 -7.66
C LYS A 63 5.77 -4.29 -6.41
N TRP A 64 4.44 -4.42 -6.49
CA TRP A 64 3.57 -4.30 -5.31
C TRP A 64 3.83 -5.40 -4.29
N ILE A 65 3.94 -6.65 -4.74
CA ILE A 65 4.20 -7.80 -3.86
C ILE A 65 5.56 -7.65 -3.16
N ASP A 66 6.60 -7.26 -3.90
CA ASP A 66 7.92 -7.03 -3.32
C ASP A 66 7.89 -5.89 -2.31
N TYR A 67 7.19 -4.79 -2.62
CA TYR A 67 6.99 -3.68 -1.71
C TYR A 67 6.22 -4.09 -0.45
N SER A 68 5.15 -4.87 -0.59
CA SER A 68 4.33 -5.30 0.54
C SER A 68 5.05 -6.28 1.47
N HIS A 69 5.98 -7.09 0.95
CA HIS A 69 6.79 -8.00 1.76
C HIS A 69 7.82 -7.29 2.63
N GLN A 70 8.14 -6.02 2.37
CA GLN A 70 9.10 -5.30 3.18
C GLN A 70 8.60 -5.16 4.62
N TRP A 71 9.47 -5.45 5.60
CA TRP A 71 9.13 -5.44 7.02
C TRP A 71 8.58 -4.09 7.52
N MET A 72 9.05 -2.99 6.94
CA MET A 72 8.60 -1.64 7.26
C MET A 72 7.29 -1.24 6.59
N THR A 73 6.78 -2.08 5.68
CA THR A 73 5.59 -1.79 4.87
C THR A 73 4.44 -2.73 5.24
N GLY A 74 4.35 -3.94 4.68
CA GLY A 74 3.32 -4.93 5.04
C GLY A 74 3.83 -6.06 5.94
N GLY A 75 5.15 -6.27 5.96
CA GLY A 75 5.80 -7.32 6.73
C GLY A 75 5.16 -8.70 6.49
N ILE A 76 4.81 -9.38 7.58
CA ILE A 76 4.28 -10.76 7.54
C ILE A 76 2.95 -10.85 6.79
N CYS A 77 2.10 -9.81 6.87
CA CYS A 77 0.79 -9.85 6.22
C CYS A 77 0.86 -9.57 4.72
N SER A 78 1.97 -9.00 4.24
CA SER A 78 2.19 -8.66 2.83
C SER A 78 0.96 -7.99 2.19
N GLY A 79 0.78 -8.19 0.89
CA GLY A 79 -0.33 -7.73 0.10
C GLY A 79 -0.56 -8.66 -1.08
N TRP A 80 -1.61 -8.37 -1.84
CA TRP A 80 -1.94 -9.08 -3.08
C TRP A 80 -2.55 -8.10 -4.08
N CYS A 81 -2.65 -8.53 -5.33
CA CYS A 81 -3.40 -7.83 -6.35
C CYS A 81 -4.50 -8.72 -6.93
N GLU A 82 -5.64 -8.11 -7.25
CA GLU A 82 -6.66 -8.72 -8.08
C GLU A 82 -6.17 -8.87 -9.52
N LYS A 83 -6.88 -9.71 -10.29
CA LYS A 83 -6.62 -9.79 -11.73
C LYS A 83 -6.98 -8.46 -12.41
N PRO A 84 -6.25 -8.06 -13.46
CA PRO A 84 -6.60 -6.86 -14.21
C PRO A 84 -8.03 -6.91 -14.74
N TYR A 85 -8.74 -5.79 -14.62
CA TYR A 85 -10.13 -5.63 -15.02
C TYR A 85 -10.32 -4.36 -15.86
N VAL A 86 -11.44 -4.26 -16.58
CA VAL A 86 -11.78 -3.09 -17.41
C VAL A 86 -12.75 -2.19 -16.67
N LYS A 87 -12.51 -0.87 -16.72
CA LYS A 87 -13.44 0.12 -16.16
C LYS A 87 -13.52 1.37 -17.04
N ALA A 88 -14.71 1.97 -17.09
CA ALA A 88 -14.92 3.29 -17.69
C ALA A 88 -14.33 4.38 -16.79
N MET A 89 -13.71 5.40 -17.39
CA MET A 89 -12.94 6.41 -16.66
C MET A 89 -13.41 7.83 -16.94
N PRO A 90 -14.50 8.31 -16.34
CA PRO A 90 -14.83 9.74 -16.38
C PRO A 90 -13.68 10.59 -15.81
N PRO A 91 -13.35 11.75 -16.39
CA PRO A 91 -14.03 12.43 -17.51
C PRO A 91 -13.55 12.00 -18.92
N PHE A 92 -12.71 10.98 -19.04
CA PHE A 92 -12.23 10.49 -20.33
C PHE A 92 -13.33 9.71 -21.06
N SER A 93 -13.28 9.72 -22.38
CA SER A 93 -14.07 8.81 -23.20
C SER A 93 -13.44 7.41 -23.22
N GLY A 94 -14.27 6.37 -23.13
CA GLY A 94 -13.84 4.97 -23.24
C GLY A 94 -13.52 4.26 -21.92
N THR A 95 -12.72 3.20 -22.00
CA THR A 95 -12.38 2.30 -20.90
C THR A 95 -10.88 2.00 -20.84
N THR A 96 -10.36 1.77 -19.65
CA THR A 96 -8.96 1.37 -19.44
C THR A 96 -8.86 0.08 -18.63
N TRP A 97 -7.67 -0.51 -18.64
CA TRP A 97 -7.31 -1.62 -17.76
C TRP A 97 -6.88 -1.09 -16.40
N MET A 98 -7.37 -1.71 -15.33
CA MET A 98 -7.06 -1.38 -13.95
C MET A 98 -6.70 -2.65 -13.17
N MET A 99 -6.04 -2.46 -12.03
CA MET A 99 -5.69 -3.53 -11.11
C MET A 99 -5.72 -2.99 -9.68
N ASP A 100 -6.46 -3.68 -8.81
CA ASP A 100 -6.57 -3.31 -7.40
C ASP A 100 -5.59 -4.15 -6.58
N CYS A 101 -4.76 -3.48 -5.80
CA CYS A 101 -3.79 -4.10 -4.91
C CYS A 101 -4.08 -3.73 -3.47
N TYR A 102 -3.97 -4.69 -2.56
CA TYR A 102 -4.43 -4.60 -1.18
C TYR A 102 -3.31 -4.92 -0.20
N MET A 103 -3.42 -4.37 1.00
CA MET A 103 -2.49 -4.60 2.11
C MET A 103 -3.25 -4.57 3.45
N PRO A 104 -3.36 -5.70 4.18
CA PRO A 104 -4.12 -5.79 5.43
C PRO A 104 -3.52 -4.97 6.59
N ARG A 105 -2.20 -4.96 6.73
CA ARG A 105 -1.49 -4.34 7.86
C ARG A 105 -0.31 -3.53 7.37
N MET A 106 -0.63 -2.47 6.62
CA MET A 106 0.33 -1.49 6.14
C MET A 106 0.81 -0.63 7.33
N ARG A 107 2.11 -0.66 7.61
CA ARG A 107 2.79 0.09 8.67
C ARG A 107 3.02 1.53 8.21
N ALA A 108 2.01 2.37 8.41
CA ALA A 108 1.95 3.81 8.08
C ALA A 108 2.99 4.37 7.06
N PRO A 109 3.00 3.94 5.78
CA PRO A 109 3.92 4.44 4.76
C PRO A 109 3.34 5.67 4.08
N SER A 110 4.21 6.57 3.66
CA SER A 110 3.81 7.76 2.89
C SER A 110 3.50 7.39 1.44
N ASP A 111 2.76 8.23 0.72
CA ASP A 111 2.54 8.03 -0.73
C ASP A 111 3.83 8.16 -1.54
N ALA A 112 4.86 8.80 -0.97
CA ALA A 112 6.19 8.91 -1.59
C ALA A 112 6.94 7.57 -1.60
N ASP A 113 6.51 6.59 -0.81
CA ASP A 113 7.18 5.28 -0.67
C ASP A 113 6.58 4.22 -1.63
N LEU A 114 5.61 4.58 -2.47
CA LEU A 114 5.05 3.64 -3.43
C LEU A 114 6.12 3.15 -4.42
N PRO A 115 6.04 1.87 -4.85
CA PRO A 115 7.03 1.33 -5.78
C PRO A 115 7.00 2.07 -7.11
N GLU A 116 8.18 2.27 -7.70
CA GLU A 116 8.33 2.86 -9.03
C GLU A 116 7.52 2.06 -10.06
N LEU A 117 6.71 2.72 -10.88
CA LEU A 117 5.83 2.04 -11.83
C LEU A 117 6.43 1.98 -13.24
N PRO A 118 6.08 0.97 -14.05
CA PRO A 118 6.35 1.02 -15.49
C PRO A 118 5.72 2.26 -16.12
N ASP A 119 6.37 2.86 -17.13
CA ASP A 119 5.96 4.14 -17.73
C ASP A 119 4.51 4.21 -18.20
N MET A 120 3.91 3.08 -18.59
CA MET A 120 2.54 3.02 -19.09
C MET A 120 1.47 2.91 -18.00
N ILE A 121 1.88 2.71 -16.75
CA ILE A 121 0.99 2.52 -15.60
C ILE A 121 1.09 3.74 -14.69
N GLU A 122 -0.03 4.09 -14.07
CA GLU A 122 -0.08 5.13 -13.04
C GLU A 122 -0.95 4.69 -11.87
N VAL A 123 -0.75 5.37 -10.74
CA VAL A 123 -1.65 5.25 -9.59
C VAL A 123 -2.93 6.00 -9.93
N ASP A 124 -4.05 5.30 -9.91
CA ASP A 124 -5.38 5.91 -10.03
C ASP A 124 -5.85 6.47 -8.68
N SER A 125 -5.74 5.66 -7.63
CA SER A 125 -6.17 6.03 -6.29
C SER A 125 -5.46 5.21 -5.22
N VAL A 126 -5.29 5.83 -4.05
CA VAL A 126 -4.84 5.17 -2.82
C VAL A 126 -5.92 5.40 -1.77
N THR A 127 -6.43 4.33 -1.19
CA THR A 127 -7.42 4.40 -0.12
C THR A 127 -6.90 3.68 1.11
N ARG A 128 -6.87 4.40 2.23
CA ARG A 128 -6.50 3.90 3.56
C ARG A 128 -7.74 3.80 4.45
N LYS A 129 -7.94 2.67 5.10
CA LYS A 129 -9.07 2.37 6.01
C LYS A 129 -8.56 1.63 7.23
N CYS A 130 -9.34 1.60 8.31
CA CYS A 130 -8.98 0.94 9.57
C CYS A 130 -7.58 1.38 10.02
N VAL A 131 -7.43 2.69 10.24
CA VAL A 131 -6.18 3.30 10.70
C VAL A 131 -6.04 3.03 12.19
N TYR A 132 -4.80 2.81 12.65
CA TYR A 132 -4.48 2.53 14.05
C TYR A 132 -4.98 1.17 14.54
N ILE A 133 -4.98 0.16 13.65
CA ILE A 133 -5.10 -1.24 14.07
C ILE A 133 -3.75 -1.75 14.56
N PRO A 134 -3.68 -2.71 15.49
CA PRO A 134 -2.41 -3.33 15.86
C PRO A 134 -1.65 -3.82 14.63
N CYS A 135 -0.33 -3.72 14.58
CA CYS A 135 0.42 -4.35 13.48
C CYS A 135 0.56 -5.87 13.61
N ASP A 136 0.30 -6.41 14.80
CA ASP A 136 0.30 -7.84 15.07
C ASP A 136 -1.14 -8.39 15.02
N GLY A 137 -1.31 -9.57 14.42
CA GLY A 137 -2.59 -10.29 14.37
C GLY A 137 -2.89 -10.92 13.00
N GLU A 138 -4.13 -11.36 12.82
CA GLU A 138 -4.59 -11.99 11.57
C GLU A 138 -4.47 -11.03 10.38
N CYS A 139 -4.11 -11.56 9.21
CA CYS A 139 -3.86 -10.79 8.00
C CYS A 139 -5.12 -10.63 7.14
N ASP A 140 -6.26 -10.50 7.81
CA ASP A 140 -7.55 -10.34 7.15
C ASP A 140 -7.74 -8.91 6.67
N LEU A 141 -8.15 -8.76 5.42
CA LEU A 141 -8.60 -7.49 4.85
C LEU A 141 -10.06 -7.61 4.48
N VAL A 142 -10.91 -6.94 5.25
CA VAL A 142 -12.30 -6.68 4.87
C VAL A 142 -12.42 -5.19 4.66
N PHE A 143 -12.21 -4.76 3.42
CA PHE A 143 -12.18 -3.35 3.08
C PHE A 143 -13.52 -2.67 3.47
N GLY A 144 -13.48 -1.78 4.46
CA GLY A 144 -14.65 -1.08 4.98
C GLY A 144 -15.23 -1.63 6.29
N ARG A 145 -14.65 -2.69 6.88
CA ARG A 145 -15.00 -3.17 8.22
C ARG A 145 -13.80 -3.10 9.15
N CYS A 146 -13.90 -2.16 10.10
CA CYS A 146 -13.06 -2.02 11.29
C CYS A 146 -14.00 -2.23 12.49
#